data_AF-A0A6S7JVY2-F1
#
_entry.id   AF-A0A6S7JVY2-F1
#
_cell.length_a   1.000
_cell.length_b   1.000
_cell.length_c   1.000
_cell.angle_alpha   90.00
_cell.angle_beta   90.00
_cell.angle_gamma   90.00
#
_symmetry.space_group_name_H-M   'P 1'
#
loop_
_entity.id
_entity.type
_entity.pdbx_description
1 polymer ?
#
loop_
_entity_poly.entity_id
_entity_poly.type
_entity_poly.pdbx_seq_one_letter_code
_entity_poly.pdbx_strand_id
1 'polypeptide(L)'
;MELGRYLNKVDWSILDLHDTCERKVFTDVISTGLNLLKPEKMIKFYHNDPPWITDDFKCMVKKRQQAFSTGNITALKFYRNKVNKMRYRCRINYYACKVNHLKQTKPKEWWKKVKGICGATSPFGIDSLVSHLQIDNLDQMSPSDIANTNKDSFLDSMKARSFVPLMILTYRSE
;
A
#
# COMPACT_ATOMS: atom_id res chain seq x y z
N MET A 1 -25.03 11.56 -15.44
CA MET A 1 -23.70 11.22 -16.01
C MET A 1 -22.97 12.53 -16.28
N GLU A 2 -21.79 12.77 -15.70
CA GLU A 2 -21.12 14.09 -15.75
C GLU A 2 -20.55 14.44 -17.14
N LEU A 3 -20.07 13.44 -17.88
CA LEU A 3 -19.60 13.63 -19.25
C LEU A 3 -20.70 14.14 -20.19
N GLY A 4 -21.93 13.60 -20.08
CA GLY A 4 -23.06 14.09 -20.87
C GLY A 4 -23.42 15.55 -20.57
N ARG A 5 -23.26 16.01 -19.31
CA ARG A 5 -23.48 17.42 -18.96
C ARG A 5 -22.41 18.34 -19.53
N TYR A 6 -21.16 17.86 -19.60
CA TYR A 6 -20.06 18.59 -20.25
C TYR A 6 -20.33 18.73 -21.75
N LEU A 7 -20.64 17.62 -22.45
CA LEU A 7 -20.88 17.62 -23.89
C LEU A 7 -22.10 18.47 -24.29
N ASN A 8 -23.12 18.55 -23.44
CA ASN A 8 -24.27 19.42 -23.67
C ASN A 8 -23.96 20.92 -23.54
N LYS A 9 -22.81 21.29 -22.95
CA LYS A 9 -22.36 22.68 -22.83
C LYS A 9 -21.32 23.06 -23.87
N VAL A 10 -20.80 22.09 -24.62
CA VAL A 10 -19.87 22.35 -25.72
C VAL A 10 -20.68 22.92 -26.89
N ASP A 11 -20.19 24.03 -27.43
CA ASP A 11 -20.67 24.55 -28.70
C ASP A 11 -20.07 23.72 -29.84
N TRP A 12 -20.92 23.01 -30.58
CA TRP A 12 -20.50 22.10 -31.64
C TRP A 12 -20.29 22.79 -32.98
N SER A 13 -20.65 24.07 -33.10
CA SER A 13 -20.36 24.87 -34.31
C SER A 13 -18.85 24.98 -34.61
N ILE A 14 -18.00 24.69 -33.62
CA ILE A 14 -16.54 24.57 -33.77
C ILE A 14 -16.11 23.47 -34.75
N LEU A 15 -16.97 22.49 -35.02
CA LEU A 15 -16.71 21.44 -36.02
C LEU A 15 -16.84 22.00 -37.45
N ASP A 16 -17.77 22.94 -37.66
CA ASP A 16 -18.05 23.55 -38.97
C ASP A 16 -17.02 24.63 -39.34
N LEU A 17 -16.25 25.13 -38.38
CA LEU A 17 -15.21 26.14 -38.58
C LEU A 17 -13.88 25.58 -39.11
N HIS A 18 -13.67 24.25 -39.08
CA HIS A 18 -12.38 23.64 -39.36
C HIS A 18 -12.40 22.75 -40.61
N ASP A 19 -11.99 23.34 -41.74
CA ASP A 19 -12.03 22.73 -43.09
C ASP A 19 -11.13 21.49 -43.30
N THR A 20 -10.27 21.11 -42.34
CA THR A 20 -9.27 20.04 -42.58
C THR A 20 -9.08 18.99 -41.49
N CYS A 21 -9.81 19.01 -40.36
CA CYS A 21 -9.75 17.87 -39.44
C CYS A 21 -10.83 17.83 -38.35
N GLU A 22 -12.11 17.82 -38.72
CA GLU A 22 -13.24 17.60 -37.79
C GLU A 22 -12.99 16.46 -36.79
N ARG A 23 -12.39 15.36 -37.25
CA ARG A 23 -12.01 14.22 -36.40
C ARG A 23 -11.04 14.58 -35.29
N LYS A 24 -10.03 15.42 -35.55
CA LYS A 24 -9.07 15.86 -34.52
C LYS A 24 -9.73 16.80 -33.51
N VAL A 25 -10.50 17.77 -34.00
CA VAL A 25 -11.23 18.71 -33.14
C VAL A 25 -12.18 17.96 -32.22
N PHE A 26 -12.92 16.99 -32.77
CA PHE A 26 -13.78 16.11 -31.98
C PHE A 26 -12.99 15.34 -30.93
N THR A 27 -11.89 14.67 -31.29
CA THR A 27 -11.08 13.92 -30.32
C THR A 27 -10.47 14.82 -29.24
N ASP A 28 -10.11 16.05 -29.58
CA ASP A 28 -9.52 17.02 -28.65
C ASP A 28 -10.56 17.53 -27.65
N VAL A 29 -11.79 17.80 -28.10
CA VAL A 29 -12.92 18.20 -27.23
C VAL A 29 -13.28 17.09 -26.26
N ILE A 30 -13.36 15.84 -26.74
CA ILE A 30 -13.66 14.68 -25.91
C ILE A 30 -12.53 14.42 -24.90
N SER A 31 -11.27 14.41 -25.35
CA SER A 31 -10.12 14.18 -24.48
C SER A 31 -9.99 15.27 -23.42
N THR A 32 -10.22 16.53 -23.77
CA THR A 32 -10.26 17.66 -22.83
C THR A 32 -11.36 17.46 -21.78
N GLY A 33 -12.57 17.09 -22.20
CA GLY A 33 -13.67 16.79 -21.29
C GLY A 33 -13.36 15.65 -20.32
N LEU A 34 -12.74 14.59 -20.83
CA LEU A 34 -12.30 13.46 -20.02
C LEU A 34 -11.22 13.87 -19.01
N ASN A 35 -10.23 14.66 -19.42
CA ASN A 35 -9.16 15.15 -18.54
C ASN A 35 -9.68 16.12 -17.48
N LEU A 36 -10.67 16.96 -17.78
CA LEU A 36 -11.27 17.87 -16.81
C LEU A 36 -12.10 17.11 -15.76
N LEU A 37 -12.88 16.11 -16.19
CA LEU A 37 -13.75 15.34 -15.31
C LEU A 37 -13.00 14.25 -14.53
N LYS A 38 -11.99 13.66 -15.15
CA LYS A 38 -11.14 12.59 -14.60
C LYS A 38 -9.69 12.87 -14.98
N PRO A 39 -9.03 13.82 -14.30
CA PRO A 39 -7.63 14.11 -14.57
C PRO A 39 -6.78 12.85 -14.35
N GLU A 40 -5.83 12.66 -15.24
CA GLU A 40 -4.80 11.65 -15.07
C GLU A 40 -4.01 11.95 -13.80
N LYS A 41 -3.94 10.96 -12.90
CA LYS A 41 -3.20 11.08 -11.64
C LYS A 41 -1.96 10.22 -11.72
N MET A 42 -0.80 10.85 -11.61
CA MET A 42 0.45 10.13 -11.45
C MET A 42 0.55 9.56 -10.03
N ILE A 43 0.54 8.23 -9.93
CA ILE A 43 0.67 7.51 -8.66
C ILE A 43 2.12 7.03 -8.52
N LYS A 44 2.79 7.41 -7.42
CA LYS A 44 4.15 6.92 -7.11
C LYS A 44 4.06 5.51 -6.53
N PHE A 45 4.50 4.51 -7.31
CA PHE A 45 4.66 3.14 -6.84
C PHE A 45 6.09 2.92 -6.31
N TYR A 46 6.24 2.41 -5.08
CA TYR A 46 7.52 1.90 -4.61
C TYR A 46 7.60 0.42 -4.96
N HIS A 47 8.71 -0.01 -5.57
CA HIS A 47 8.92 -1.39 -6.00
C HIS A 47 8.85 -2.42 -4.86
N ASN A 48 9.15 -1.98 -3.63
CA ASN A 48 9.09 -2.81 -2.42
C ASN A 48 7.70 -2.83 -1.77
N ASP A 49 6.76 -1.99 -2.20
CA ASP A 49 5.42 -2.03 -1.64
C ASP A 49 4.68 -3.29 -2.12
N PRO A 50 3.99 -4.00 -1.22
CA PRO A 50 3.06 -5.03 -1.62
C PRO A 50 2.06 -4.51 -2.66
N PRO A 51 1.70 -5.31 -3.69
CA PRO A 51 0.90 -4.85 -4.82
C PRO A 51 -0.55 -4.52 -4.47
N TRP A 52 -0.98 -4.79 -3.24
CA TRP A 52 -2.29 -4.43 -2.70
C TRP A 52 -2.30 -3.10 -1.94
N ILE A 53 -1.15 -2.44 -1.77
CA ILE A 53 -1.08 -1.13 -1.10
C ILE A 53 -1.62 -0.04 -2.04
N THR A 54 -2.45 0.84 -1.48
CA THR A 54 -3.01 2.02 -2.15
C THR A 54 -2.56 3.31 -1.45
N ASP A 55 -2.65 4.45 -2.14
CA ASP A 55 -2.32 5.75 -1.55
C ASP A 55 -3.23 6.10 -0.37
N ASP A 56 -4.51 5.75 -0.45
CA ASP A 56 -5.47 5.90 0.66
C ASP A 56 -5.03 5.10 1.89
N PHE A 57 -4.51 3.88 1.68
CA PHE A 57 -3.96 3.07 2.75
C PHE A 57 -2.75 3.75 3.40
N LYS A 58 -1.79 4.22 2.58
CA LYS A 58 -0.60 4.97 3.05
C LYS A 58 -1.01 6.24 3.83
N CYS A 59 -2.00 6.97 3.34
CA CYS A 59 -2.53 8.17 4.00
C CYS A 59 -3.03 7.86 5.41
N MET A 60 -3.80 6.78 5.60
CA MET A 60 -4.25 6.41 6.95
C MET A 60 -3.13 5.89 7.84
N VAL A 61 -2.13 5.19 7.29
CA VAL A 61 -0.92 4.82 8.04
C VAL A 61 -0.19 6.07 8.54
N LYS A 62 -0.05 7.10 7.70
CA LYS A 62 0.53 8.40 8.10
C LYS A 62 -0.27 9.07 9.20
N LYS A 63 -1.61 9.10 9.10
CA LYS A 63 -2.49 9.66 10.16
C LYS A 63 -2.37 8.90 11.48
N ARG A 64 -2.27 7.57 11.43
CA ARG A 64 -2.00 6.75 12.62
C ARG A 64 -0.65 7.10 13.25
N GLN A 65 0.40 7.22 12.43
CA GLN A 65 1.74 7.56 12.90
C GLN A 65 1.79 8.96 13.52
N GLN A 66 1.09 9.91 12.90
CA GLN A 66 0.93 11.26 13.45
C GLN A 66 0.23 11.22 14.81
N ALA A 67 -0.91 10.53 14.92
CA ALA A 67 -1.63 10.39 16.19
C ALA A 67 -0.79 9.75 17.30
N PHE A 68 0.09 8.80 16.92
CA PHE A 68 1.06 8.22 17.84
C PHE A 68 2.11 9.26 18.28
N SER A 69 2.72 9.98 17.34
CA SER A 69 3.73 10.99 17.65
C SER A 69 3.21 12.15 18.50
N THR A 70 1.93 12.51 18.36
CA THR A 70 1.29 13.57 19.15
C THR A 70 0.70 13.08 20.47
N GLY A 71 0.85 11.78 20.82
CA GLY A 71 0.29 11.20 22.04
C GLY A 71 -1.25 11.16 22.10
N ASN A 72 -1.96 11.35 20.96
CA ASN A 72 -3.42 11.37 20.94
C ASN A 72 -3.97 9.93 20.91
N ILE A 73 -4.24 9.39 22.10
CA ILE A 73 -4.66 7.99 22.29
C ILE A 73 -5.97 7.67 21.56
N THR A 74 -6.95 8.58 21.59
CA THR A 74 -8.25 8.37 20.95
C THR A 74 -8.12 8.30 19.43
N ALA A 75 -7.41 9.26 18.84
CA ALA A 75 -7.11 9.25 17.41
C ALA A 75 -6.27 8.03 17.01
N LEU A 76 -5.31 7.63 17.85
CA LEU A 76 -4.49 6.44 17.62
C LEU A 76 -5.36 5.18 17.55
N LYS A 77 -6.26 4.97 18.52
CA LYS A 77 -7.19 3.83 18.52
C LYS A 77 -8.07 3.81 17.27
N PHE A 78 -8.62 4.98 16.90
CA PHE A 78 -9.44 5.14 15.71
C PHE A 78 -8.68 4.79 14.43
N TYR A 79 -7.52 5.42 14.19
CA TYR A 79 -6.74 5.20 12.97
C TYR A 79 -6.15 3.81 12.92
N ARG A 80 -5.78 3.20 14.05
CA ARG A 80 -5.35 1.79 14.12
C ARG A 80 -6.44 0.86 13.58
N ASN A 81 -7.67 0.99 14.10
CA ASN A 81 -8.78 0.15 13.68
C ASN A 81 -9.14 0.38 12.21
N LYS A 82 -9.11 1.65 11.76
CA LYS A 82 -9.35 2.01 10.37
C LYS A 82 -8.30 1.42 9.42
N VAL A 83 -7.02 1.52 9.76
CA VAL A 83 -5.91 0.92 9.01
C VAL A 83 -6.08 -0.60 8.91
N ASN A 84 -6.43 -1.28 10.00
CA ASN A 84 -6.64 -2.73 9.98
C ASN A 84 -7.80 -3.15 9.05
N LYS A 85 -8.94 -2.46 9.13
CA LYS A 85 -10.09 -2.71 8.24
C LYS A 85 -9.71 -2.48 6.77
N MET A 86 -9.01 -1.39 6.48
CA MET A 86 -8.57 -1.11 5.12
C MET A 86 -7.54 -2.10 4.61
N ARG A 87 -6.59 -2.54 5.44
CA ARG A 87 -5.61 -3.58 5.07
C ARG A 87 -6.32 -4.84 4.59
N TYR A 88 -7.30 -5.31 5.35
CA TYR A 88 -8.11 -6.47 4.99
C TYR A 88 -8.85 -6.25 3.66
N ARG A 89 -9.53 -5.12 3.52
CA ARG A 89 -10.25 -4.77 2.29
C ARG A 89 -9.35 -4.71 1.06
N CYS A 90 -8.18 -4.10 1.17
CA CYS A 90 -7.23 -3.99 0.06
C CYS A 90 -6.72 -5.36 -0.39
N ARG A 91 -6.41 -6.25 0.56
CA ARG A 91 -5.98 -7.63 0.25
C ARG A 91 -7.06 -8.43 -0.46
N ILE A 92 -8.31 -8.37 0.01
CA ILE A 92 -9.45 -9.05 -0.64
C ILE A 92 -9.66 -8.51 -2.04
N ASN A 93 -9.71 -7.18 -2.20
CA ASN A 93 -9.93 -6.56 -3.48
C ASN A 93 -8.84 -6.92 -4.49
N TYR A 94 -7.57 -6.87 -4.07
CA TYR A 94 -6.46 -7.31 -4.91
C TYR A 94 -6.57 -8.78 -5.31
N TYR A 95 -6.90 -9.67 -4.36
CA TYR A 95 -7.10 -11.08 -4.66
C TYR A 95 -8.21 -11.27 -5.70
N ALA A 96 -9.39 -10.68 -5.48
CA ALA A 96 -10.54 -10.79 -6.36
C ALA A 96 -10.23 -10.27 -7.78
N CYS A 97 -9.63 -9.08 -7.90
CA CYS A 97 -9.40 -8.44 -9.19
C CYS A 97 -8.18 -8.97 -9.95
N LYS A 98 -7.13 -9.42 -9.25
CA LYS A 98 -5.81 -9.69 -9.89
C LYS A 98 -5.30 -11.12 -9.72
N VAL A 99 -5.85 -11.91 -8.79
CA VAL A 99 -5.30 -13.23 -8.47
C VAL A 99 -6.30 -14.36 -8.69
N ASN A 100 -7.60 -14.15 -8.44
CA ASN A 100 -8.61 -15.22 -8.44
C ASN A 100 -8.65 -16.02 -9.76
N HIS A 101 -8.60 -15.34 -10.91
CA HIS A 101 -8.62 -15.98 -12.24
C HIS A 101 -7.42 -16.90 -12.51
N LEU A 102 -6.29 -16.69 -11.81
CA LEU A 102 -5.09 -17.51 -11.97
C LEU A 102 -5.25 -18.89 -11.36
N LYS A 103 -6.20 -19.07 -10.44
CA LYS A 103 -6.43 -20.35 -9.76
C LYS A 103 -6.72 -21.47 -10.75
N GLN A 104 -7.46 -21.16 -11.81
CA GLN A 104 -7.84 -22.13 -12.85
C GLN A 104 -6.87 -22.11 -14.05
N THR A 105 -6.34 -20.93 -14.41
CA THR A 105 -5.53 -20.78 -15.62
C THR A 105 -4.04 -21.07 -15.40
N LYS A 106 -3.47 -20.65 -14.25
CA LYS A 106 -2.03 -20.77 -13.93
C LYS A 106 -1.80 -21.00 -12.42
N PRO A 107 -2.04 -22.22 -11.91
CA PRO A 107 -2.02 -22.51 -10.47
C PRO A 107 -0.68 -22.20 -9.75
N LYS A 108 0.45 -22.41 -10.42
CA LYS A 108 1.79 -22.09 -9.87
C LYS A 108 1.96 -20.58 -9.63
N GLU A 109 1.55 -19.76 -10.60
CA GLU A 109 1.60 -18.30 -10.48
C GLU A 109 0.56 -17.76 -9.49
N TRP A 110 -0.61 -18.39 -9.44
CA TRP A 110 -1.61 -18.12 -8.41
C TRP A 110 -1.01 -18.30 -7.01
N TRP A 111 -0.39 -19.44 -6.72
CA TRP A 111 0.21 -19.71 -5.42
C TRP A 111 1.34 -18.73 -5.08
N LYS A 112 2.20 -18.39 -6.05
CA LYS A 112 3.25 -17.38 -5.89
C LYS A 112 2.66 -16.02 -5.47
N LYS A 113 1.60 -15.56 -6.14
CA LYS A 113 0.92 -14.30 -5.81
C LYS A 113 0.19 -14.34 -4.46
N VAL A 114 -0.44 -15.46 -4.10
CA VAL A 114 -1.07 -15.66 -2.78
C VAL A 114 -0.04 -15.52 -1.66
N LYS A 115 1.14 -16.15 -1.79
CA LYS A 115 2.24 -15.99 -0.82
C LYS A 115 2.67 -14.52 -0.67
N GLY A 116 2.73 -13.77 -1.77
CA GLY A 116 3.05 -12.34 -1.76
C GLY A 116 2.01 -11.48 -1.01
N ILE A 117 0.72 -11.84 -1.06
CA ILE A 117 -0.33 -11.14 -0.30
C ILE A 117 -0.13 -11.30 1.22
N CYS A 118 0.24 -12.52 1.63
CA CYS A 118 0.47 -12.85 3.04
C CYS A 118 1.77 -12.25 3.59
N GLY A 119 2.67 -11.76 2.74
CA GLY A 119 4.01 -11.31 3.15
C GLY A 119 4.98 -12.47 3.40
N ALA A 120 4.66 -13.66 2.89
CA ALA A 120 5.50 -14.87 2.97
C ALA A 120 6.55 -14.92 1.85
N THR A 121 6.65 -13.87 1.04
CA THR A 121 7.75 -13.67 0.11
C THR A 121 8.83 -12.89 0.84
N SER A 122 9.99 -13.53 1.06
CA SER A 122 11.19 -12.85 1.53
C SER A 122 11.43 -11.64 0.63
N PRO A 123 11.40 -10.40 1.14
CA PRO A 123 11.64 -9.25 0.29
C PRO A 123 13.07 -9.25 -0.23
N PHE A 124 14.00 -9.83 0.52
CA PHE A 124 15.39 -10.08 0.20
C PHE A 124 15.82 -11.35 0.94
N GLY A 125 16.86 -12.05 0.46
CA GLY A 125 17.50 -13.12 1.21
C GLY A 125 17.87 -12.62 2.61
N ILE A 126 17.92 -13.54 3.58
CA ILE A 126 18.34 -13.29 4.96
C ILE A 126 19.61 -12.40 5.02
N ASP A 127 20.44 -12.49 3.99
CA ASP A 127 21.64 -11.70 3.69
C ASP A 127 21.45 -10.17 3.81
N SER A 128 20.32 -9.59 3.37
CA SER A 128 20.13 -8.13 3.38
C SER A 128 19.91 -7.56 4.78
N LEU A 129 19.39 -8.35 5.71
CA LEU A 129 19.21 -7.91 7.10
C LEU A 129 20.56 -7.97 7.83
N VAL A 130 21.36 -8.99 7.55
CA VAL A 130 22.71 -9.17 8.11
C VAL A 130 23.63 -8.02 7.69
N SER A 131 23.62 -7.63 6.40
CA SER A 131 24.42 -6.48 5.92
C SER A 131 24.05 -5.17 6.60
N HIS A 132 22.80 -5.00 7.04
CA HIS A 132 22.33 -3.77 7.67
C HIS A 132 22.68 -3.69 9.17
N LEU A 133 22.94 -4.83 9.80
CA LEU A 133 23.25 -4.92 11.23
C LEU A 133 24.74 -4.75 11.54
N GLN A 134 25.62 -4.62 10.54
CA GLN A 134 27.08 -4.48 10.72
C GLN A 134 27.66 -5.47 11.76
N ILE A 135 27.15 -6.70 11.78
CA ILE A 135 27.67 -7.73 12.67
C ILE A 135 28.86 -8.38 11.96
N ASP A 136 30.04 -7.81 12.17
CA ASP A 136 31.29 -8.43 11.73
C ASP A 136 31.53 -9.73 12.51
N ASN A 137 31.96 -10.80 11.83
CA ASN A 137 32.26 -12.15 12.35
C ASN A 137 31.07 -13.06 12.73
N LEU A 138 29.98 -13.05 11.97
CA LEU A 138 28.90 -14.04 12.15
C LEU A 138 29.36 -15.50 11.94
N ASP A 139 30.35 -15.73 11.06
CA ASP A 139 30.86 -17.07 10.72
C ASP A 139 31.66 -17.75 11.86
N GLN A 140 32.00 -17.02 12.92
CA GLN A 140 32.74 -17.52 14.09
C GLN A 140 31.86 -17.70 15.33
N MET A 141 30.59 -17.26 15.29
CA MET A 141 29.69 -17.29 16.44
C MET A 141 28.79 -18.53 16.42
N SER A 142 28.65 -19.18 17.57
CA SER A 142 27.65 -20.23 17.75
C SER A 142 26.25 -19.67 17.49
N PRO A 143 25.31 -20.46 16.95
CA PRO A 143 23.91 -20.05 16.77
C PRO A 143 23.26 -19.47 18.04
N SER A 144 23.70 -19.92 19.22
CA SER A 144 23.27 -19.37 20.52
C SER A 144 23.69 -17.93 20.72
N ASP A 145 24.90 -17.58 20.30
CA ASP A 145 25.52 -16.29 20.58
C ASP A 145 24.99 -15.22 19.62
N ILE A 146 24.68 -15.62 18.39
CA ILE A 146 23.93 -14.81 17.43
C ILE A 146 22.54 -14.47 17.96
N ALA A 147 21.82 -15.45 18.52
CA ALA A 147 20.49 -15.24 19.08
C ALA A 147 20.52 -14.30 20.29
N ASN A 148 21.53 -14.44 21.16
CA ASN A 148 21.72 -13.58 22.32
C ASN A 148 22.09 -12.14 21.91
N THR A 149 23.02 -11.97 20.99
CA THR A 149 23.42 -10.64 20.47
C THR A 149 22.24 -9.90 19.83
N ASN A 150 21.43 -10.63 19.04
CA ASN A 150 20.20 -10.08 18.46
C ASN A 150 19.18 -9.70 19.52
N LYS A 151 19.01 -10.56 20.55
CA LYS A 151 18.11 -10.31 21.67
C LYS A 151 18.51 -9.05 22.44
N ASP A 152 19.81 -8.88 22.71
CA ASP A 152 20.33 -7.76 23.50
C ASP A 152 20.30 -6.44 22.71
N SER A 153 20.72 -6.44 21.45
CA SER A 153 20.61 -5.27 20.56
C SER A 153 19.16 -4.80 20.39
N PHE A 154 18.23 -5.75 20.27
CA PHE A 154 16.81 -5.46 20.22
C PHE A 154 16.29 -4.93 21.57
N LEU A 155 16.71 -5.53 22.69
CA LEU A 155 16.33 -5.08 24.03
C LEU A 155 16.82 -3.66 24.31
N ASP A 156 18.04 -3.32 23.92
CA ASP A 156 18.63 -2.00 24.14
C ASP A 156 17.96 -0.94 23.26
N SER A 157 17.62 -1.30 22.02
CA SER A 157 16.75 -0.48 21.16
C SER A 157 15.35 -0.27 21.77
N MET A 158 14.81 -1.28 22.46
CA MET A 158 13.55 -1.20 23.19
C MET A 158 13.64 -0.44 24.51
N LYS A 159 14.78 -0.41 25.19
CA LYS A 159 14.99 0.36 26.42
C LYS A 159 15.21 1.84 26.10
N ALA A 160 15.93 2.14 25.03
CA ALA A 160 16.20 3.52 24.58
C ALA A 160 14.94 4.25 24.08
N ARG A 161 13.93 3.50 23.61
CA ARG A 161 12.58 4.02 23.33
C ARG A 161 11.67 3.59 24.45
N SER A 162 11.22 4.48 25.35
CA SER A 162 10.28 4.14 26.42
C SER A 162 9.04 3.40 25.88
N PHE A 163 9.10 2.07 25.84
CA PHE A 163 8.07 1.24 25.26
C PHE A 163 7.14 0.86 26.40
N VAL A 164 5.98 1.50 26.47
CA VAL A 164 4.93 1.07 27.40
C VAL A 164 4.29 -0.19 26.82
N PRO A 165 4.41 -1.37 27.47
CA PRO A 165 3.79 -2.58 26.96
C PRO A 165 2.26 -2.44 27.00
N LEU A 166 1.60 -2.63 25.86
CA LEU A 166 0.14 -2.74 25.82
C LEU A 166 -0.25 -4.11 26.36
N MET A 167 -0.68 -4.14 27.61
CA MET A 167 -1.35 -5.27 28.24
C MET A 167 -2.43 -5.81 27.30
N ILE A 168 -2.33 -7.11 26.97
CA ILE A 168 -3.37 -7.85 26.29
C ILE A 168 -4.50 -8.03 27.32
N LEU A 169 -5.48 -7.14 27.31
CA LEU A 169 -6.75 -7.41 27.98
C LEU A 169 -7.52 -8.41 27.10
N THR A 170 -7.40 -9.69 27.45
CA THR A 170 -8.33 -10.72 27.01
C THR A 170 -9.71 -10.34 27.52
N TYR A 171 -10.59 -9.88 26.63
CA TYR A 171 -12.01 -9.73 26.91
C TYR A 171 -12.59 -11.16 27.06
N ARG A 172 -12.81 -11.57 28.31
CA ARG A 172 -13.74 -12.66 28.64
C ARG A 172 -15.12 -12.02 28.69
N SER A 173 -16.01 -12.53 27.85
CA SER A 173 -17.42 -12.20 27.80
C SER A 173 -18.15 -12.73 29.04
N GLU A 174 -18.88 -11.86 29.70
CA GLU A 174 -20.14 -12.15 30.40
C GLU A 174 -21.27 -11.45 29.64
#